data_AF-M2T725-F1
#
_entry.id   AF-M2T725-F1
#
_cell.length_a   1.000
_cell.length_b   1.000
_cell.length_c   1.000
_cell.angle_alpha   90.00
_cell.angle_beta   90.00
_cell.angle_gamma   90.00
#
_symmetry.space_group_name_H-M   'P 1'
#
loop_
_entity.id
_entity.type
_entity.pdbx_description
1 polymer ?
#
loop_
_entity_poly.entity_id
_entity_poly.type
_entity_poly.pdbx_seq_one_letter_code
_entity_poly.pdbx_strand_id
1 'polypeptide(L)'
;MPGRMAHMQQVKWATAYAAMLSTTLLFALDNTIVANIKPAVINDFGHLELLSWIGTGFALGTMFILLWGKIYGVFNIKWVYIFNIVLFEAGIALCGVTPNMTALIIGRVVAGIGGSGMYSAQDLGMILFLAISGSLFHNVAVDKFGKALPDFSEKEIGNLIAESSSKASQALSGTEKTLMTPEIASAMTTIWAFFLAAAALSVLCSLPLLSRFADTWVVIGSKLGGIP
;
A
#
# COMPACT_ATOMS: atom_id res chain seq x y z
N MET A 1 35.26 21.12 9.58
CA MET A 1 33.91 20.93 10.18
C MET A 1 32.79 20.41 9.23
N PRO A 2 33.03 19.76 8.06
CA PRO A 2 31.94 19.15 7.27
C PRO A 2 31.41 17.80 7.81
N GLY A 3 32.22 17.05 8.56
CA GLY A 3 31.82 15.73 9.09
C GLY A 3 30.70 15.76 10.14
N ARG A 4 30.59 16.82 10.95
CA ARG A 4 29.55 16.94 11.99
C ARG A 4 28.16 17.19 11.38
N MET A 5 28.10 17.90 10.25
CA MET A 5 26.84 18.13 9.52
C MET A 5 26.34 16.86 8.82
N ALA A 6 27.25 16.07 8.23
CA ALA A 6 26.92 14.78 7.64
C ALA A 6 26.39 13.78 8.68
N HIS A 7 27.02 13.71 9.86
CA HIS A 7 26.55 12.86 10.97
C HIS A 7 25.16 13.28 11.47
N MET A 8 24.93 14.58 11.69
CA MET A 8 23.63 15.12 12.11
C MET A 8 22.53 14.84 11.08
N GLN A 9 22.86 14.84 9.79
CA GLN A 9 21.91 14.50 8.73
C GLN A 9 21.60 13.00 8.72
N GLN A 10 22.60 12.13 8.86
CA GLN A 10 22.41 10.68 8.94
C GLN A 10 21.55 10.26 10.13
N VAL A 11 21.75 10.86 11.31
CA VAL A 11 20.93 10.59 12.49
C VAL A 11 19.47 10.99 12.25
N LYS A 12 19.21 12.14 11.62
CA LYS A 12 17.84 12.58 11.30
C LYS A 12 17.11 11.61 10.37
N TRP A 13 17.79 11.13 9.33
CA TRP A 13 17.22 10.15 8.41
C TRP A 13 17.00 8.78 9.09
N ALA A 14 17.95 8.33 9.92
CA ALA A 14 17.80 7.10 10.68
C ALA A 14 16.62 7.16 11.66
N THR A 15 16.43 8.29 12.36
CA THR A 15 15.28 8.47 13.27
C THR A 15 13.95 8.51 12.52
N ALA A 16 13.91 9.15 11.33
CA ALA A 16 12.69 9.18 10.52
C ALA A 16 12.33 7.78 10.01
N TYR A 17 13.33 7.01 9.56
CA TYR A 17 13.12 5.65 9.09
C TYR A 17 12.69 4.70 10.21
N ALA A 18 13.30 4.80 11.39
CA ALA A 18 12.89 4.04 12.56
C ALA A 18 11.44 4.36 12.99
N ALA A 19 11.03 5.63 12.92
CA ALA A 19 9.65 6.03 13.18
C ALA A 19 8.68 5.41 12.16
N MET A 20 9.02 5.43 10.87
CA MET A 20 8.22 4.78 9.83
C MET A 20 8.06 3.28 10.10
N LEU A 21 9.16 2.56 10.35
CA LEU A 21 9.13 1.13 10.67
C LEU A 21 8.27 0.83 11.91
N SER A 22 8.37 1.65 12.97
CA SER A 22 7.54 1.50 14.16
C SER A 22 6.06 1.64 13.84
N THR A 23 5.68 2.60 13.00
CA THR A 23 4.28 2.78 12.63
C THR A 23 3.73 1.65 11.75
N THR A 24 4.55 1.10 10.84
CA THR A 24 4.20 -0.09 10.06
C THR A 24 3.99 -1.30 10.97
N LEU A 25 4.86 -1.46 11.98
CA LEU A 25 4.74 -2.51 12.98
C LEU A 25 3.42 -2.39 13.76
N LEU A 26 3.08 -1.18 14.24
CA LEU A 26 1.84 -0.92 14.97
C LEU A 26 0.61 -1.21 14.11
N PHE A 27 0.63 -0.80 12.84
CA PHE A 27 -0.44 -1.10 11.89
C PHE A 27 -0.62 -2.60 11.66
N ALA A 28 0.47 -3.34 11.47
CA ALA A 28 0.42 -4.79 11.29
C ALA A 28 -0.06 -5.50 12.58
N LEU A 29 0.45 -5.07 13.74
CA LEU A 29 0.11 -5.61 15.04
C LEU A 29 -1.39 -5.47 15.34
N ASP A 30 -1.97 -4.29 15.09
CA ASP A 30 -3.42 -4.05 15.26
C ASP A 30 -4.25 -5.05 14.44
N ASN A 31 -3.92 -5.23 13.15
CA ASN A 31 -4.63 -6.18 12.29
C ASN A 31 -4.49 -7.63 12.77
N THR A 32 -3.32 -8.00 13.32
CA THR A 32 -3.09 -9.33 13.91
C THR A 32 -3.89 -9.53 15.21
N ILE A 33 -3.89 -8.53 16.11
CA ILE A 33 -4.66 -8.59 17.36
C ILE A 33 -6.14 -8.78 17.03
N VAL A 34 -6.68 -7.97 16.11
CA VAL A 34 -8.08 -8.04 15.70
C VAL A 34 -8.41 -9.41 15.09
N ALA A 35 -7.51 -10.00 14.31
CA ALA A 35 -7.70 -11.34 13.79
C ALA A 35 -7.77 -12.41 14.90
N ASN A 36 -6.92 -12.30 15.92
CA ASN A 36 -6.85 -13.26 17.03
C ASN A 36 -8.02 -13.14 18.01
N ILE A 37 -8.55 -11.94 18.24
CA ILE A 37 -9.65 -11.75 19.21
C ILE A 37 -11.03 -12.06 18.62
N LYS A 38 -11.18 -12.09 17.28
CA LYS A 38 -12.48 -12.36 16.61
C LYS A 38 -13.24 -13.57 17.19
N PRO A 39 -12.61 -14.75 17.42
CA PRO A 39 -13.33 -15.89 17.99
C PRO A 39 -13.80 -15.65 19.43
N ALA A 40 -13.04 -14.93 20.25
CA ALA A 40 -13.44 -14.57 21.62
C ALA A 40 -14.59 -13.55 21.61
N VAL A 41 -14.52 -12.56 20.73
CA VAL A 41 -15.58 -11.56 20.52
C VAL A 41 -16.90 -12.22 20.11
N ILE A 42 -16.88 -13.30 19.30
CA ILE A 42 -18.08 -14.06 18.96
C ILE A 42 -18.72 -14.69 20.21
N ASN A 43 -17.89 -15.31 21.05
CA ASN A 43 -18.36 -16.02 22.25
C ASN A 43 -18.94 -15.07 23.30
N ASP A 44 -18.35 -13.88 23.44
CA ASP A 44 -18.75 -12.89 24.45
C ASP A 44 -19.96 -12.05 24.03
N PHE A 45 -20.09 -11.72 22.73
CA PHE A 45 -21.14 -10.81 22.24
C PHE A 45 -22.29 -11.49 21.51
N GLY A 46 -22.17 -12.75 21.08
CA GLY A 46 -23.26 -13.52 20.45
C GLY A 46 -23.79 -13.00 19.09
N HIS A 47 -23.34 -11.84 18.61
CA HIS A 47 -23.79 -11.19 17.38
C HIS A 47 -22.88 -11.48 16.19
N LEU A 48 -22.98 -12.69 15.62
CA LEU A 48 -22.19 -13.14 14.47
C LEU A 48 -22.30 -12.22 13.24
N GLU A 49 -23.44 -11.58 13.03
CA GLU A 49 -23.68 -10.70 11.88
C GLU A 49 -22.79 -9.45 11.88
N LEU A 50 -22.41 -8.95 13.06
CA LEU A 50 -21.58 -7.76 13.23
C LEU A 50 -20.07 -8.06 13.17
N LEU A 51 -19.69 -9.34 13.14
CA LEU A 51 -18.28 -9.75 13.11
C LEU A 51 -17.58 -9.37 11.81
N SER A 52 -18.27 -9.55 10.67
CA SER A 52 -17.75 -9.16 9.35
C SER A 52 -17.48 -7.66 9.29
N TRP A 53 -18.32 -6.88 9.98
CA TRP A 53 -18.22 -5.42 10.07
C TRP A 53 -16.98 -4.91 10.79
N ILE A 54 -16.32 -5.71 11.63
CA ILE A 54 -15.05 -5.34 12.26
C ILE A 54 -13.95 -5.18 11.20
N GLY A 55 -13.91 -6.09 10.23
CA GLY A 55 -12.96 -6.05 9.12
C GLY A 55 -13.36 -5.04 8.06
N THR A 56 -14.64 -5.03 7.66
CA THR A 56 -15.10 -4.11 6.62
C THR A 56 -15.13 -2.66 7.09
N GLY A 57 -15.37 -2.39 8.38
CA GLY A 57 -15.29 -1.03 8.94
C GLY A 57 -13.90 -0.42 8.75
N PHE A 58 -12.85 -1.21 8.99
CA PHE A 58 -11.48 -0.77 8.71
C PHE A 58 -11.27 -0.49 7.21
N ALA A 59 -11.73 -1.39 6.34
CA ALA A 59 -11.66 -1.20 4.89
C ALA A 59 -12.48 0.01 4.38
N LEU A 60 -13.60 0.34 5.03
CA LEU A 60 -14.34 1.56 4.72
C LEU A 60 -13.53 2.80 5.06
N GLY A 61 -12.84 2.77 6.20
CA GLY A 61 -11.90 3.84 6.58
C GLY A 61 -10.74 3.98 5.60
N THR A 62 -10.27 2.90 4.98
CA THR A 62 -9.18 2.98 4.01
C THR A 62 -9.57 3.59 2.66
N MET A 63 -10.86 3.72 2.34
CA MET A 63 -11.32 4.40 1.12
C MET A 63 -10.88 5.87 1.05
N PHE A 64 -10.52 6.47 2.19
CA PHE A 64 -9.98 7.83 2.28
C PHE A 64 -8.55 7.97 1.73
N ILE A 65 -7.92 6.89 1.27
CA ILE A 65 -6.56 6.87 0.68
C ILE A 65 -6.35 7.96 -0.40
N LEU A 66 -7.33 8.15 -1.29
CA LEU A 66 -7.23 9.15 -2.37
C LEU A 66 -7.29 10.59 -1.82
N LEU A 67 -8.09 10.80 -0.77
CA LEU A 67 -8.18 12.10 -0.10
C LEU A 67 -6.86 12.44 0.59
N TRP A 68 -6.26 11.46 1.27
CA TRP A 68 -4.93 11.61 1.86
C TRP A 68 -3.87 11.94 0.82
N GLY A 69 -3.89 11.29 -0.35
CA GLY A 69 -2.97 11.61 -1.46
C GLY A 69 -3.00 13.08 -1.86
N LYS A 70 -4.18 13.71 -1.91
CA LYS A 70 -4.31 15.15 -2.18
C LYS A 70 -3.86 16.03 -1.01
N ILE A 71 -4.19 15.64 0.22
CA ILE A 71 -3.79 16.37 1.44
C ILE A 71 -2.26 16.42 1.56
N TYR A 72 -1.57 15.30 1.32
CA TYR A 72 -0.11 15.25 1.33
C TYR A 72 0.55 16.10 0.23
N GLY A 73 -0.15 16.36 -0.87
CA GLY A 73 0.34 17.23 -1.96
C GLY A 73 0.21 18.73 -1.67
N VAL A 74 -0.71 19.14 -0.78
CA VAL A 74 -0.99 20.56 -0.48
C VAL A 74 -0.39 20.99 0.86
N PHE A 75 -0.40 20.11 1.86
CA PHE A 75 0.05 20.40 3.21
C PHE A 75 1.45 19.85 3.49
N ASN A 76 2.06 20.30 4.60
CA ASN A 76 3.36 19.81 5.01
C ASN A 76 3.29 18.34 5.44
N ILE A 77 4.01 17.47 4.72
CA ILE A 77 4.02 16.02 4.92
C ILE A 77 4.28 15.60 6.38
N LYS A 78 5.12 16.34 7.12
CA LYS A 78 5.46 16.01 8.51
C LYS A 78 4.25 16.11 9.43
N TRP A 79 3.50 17.20 9.33
CA TRP A 79 2.36 17.46 10.20
C TRP A 79 1.17 16.56 9.87
N VAL A 80 0.94 16.31 8.58
CA VAL A 80 -0.10 15.39 8.13
C VAL A 80 0.20 13.96 8.58
N TYR A 81 1.46 13.53 8.52
CA TYR A 81 1.86 12.21 8.99
C TYR A 81 1.67 12.04 10.50
N ILE A 82 2.08 13.03 11.30
CA ILE A 82 1.86 13.01 12.76
C ILE A 82 0.36 12.98 13.08
N PHE A 83 -0.45 13.77 12.38
CA PHE A 83 -1.91 13.76 12.54
C PHE A 83 -2.50 12.36 12.29
N ASN A 84 -2.07 11.69 11.22
CA ASN A 84 -2.54 10.34 10.90
C ASN A 84 -2.13 9.29 11.95
N ILE A 85 -0.94 9.40 12.53
CA ILE A 85 -0.52 8.56 13.66
C ILE A 85 -1.47 8.75 14.84
N VAL A 86 -1.70 10.01 15.25
CA VAL A 86 -2.60 10.29 16.39
C VAL A 86 -4.02 9.80 16.12
N LEU A 87 -4.51 9.94 14.89
CA LEU A 87 -5.83 9.46 14.49
C LEU A 87 -5.93 7.93 14.54
N PHE A 88 -4.88 7.23 14.12
CA PHE A 88 -4.78 5.78 14.19
C PHE A 88 -4.77 5.28 15.65
N GLU A 89 -3.91 5.89 16.49
CA GLU A 89 -3.82 5.61 17.92
C GLU A 89 -5.15 5.87 18.65
N ALA A 90 -5.85 6.95 18.31
CA ALA A 90 -7.18 7.24 18.85
C ALA A 90 -8.22 6.19 18.44
N GLY A 91 -8.14 5.67 17.21
CA GLY A 91 -9.02 4.61 16.71
C GLY A 91 -8.82 3.29 17.47
N ILE A 92 -7.57 2.87 17.67
CA ILE A 92 -7.27 1.63 18.42
C ILE A 92 -7.61 1.77 19.92
N ALA A 93 -7.37 2.95 20.51
CA ALA A 93 -7.76 3.23 21.88
C ALA A 93 -9.28 3.15 22.05
N LEU A 94 -10.05 3.66 21.07
CA LEU A 94 -11.49 3.53 21.06
C LEU A 94 -11.91 2.05 20.98
N CYS A 95 -11.30 1.24 20.11
CA CYS A 95 -11.58 -0.20 20.05
C CYS A 95 -11.28 -0.94 21.37
N GLY A 96 -10.26 -0.53 22.12
CA GLY A 96 -9.85 -1.19 23.36
C GLY A 96 -10.77 -0.93 24.56
N VAL A 97 -11.49 0.19 24.58
CA VAL A 97 -12.33 0.61 25.72
C VAL A 97 -13.82 0.32 25.48
N THR A 98 -14.22 -0.02 24.25
CA THR A 98 -15.64 -0.13 23.90
C THR A 98 -16.31 -1.41 24.42
N PRO A 99 -17.44 -1.29 25.14
CA PRO A 99 -18.22 -2.43 25.63
C PRO A 99 -19.26 -2.93 24.60
N ASN A 100 -19.36 -2.30 23.43
CA ASN A 100 -20.38 -2.60 22.42
C ASN A 100 -19.75 -2.84 21.05
N MET A 101 -20.26 -3.83 20.32
CA MET A 101 -19.81 -4.19 18.96
C MET A 101 -19.86 -3.03 17.96
N THR A 102 -20.93 -2.23 17.98
CA THR A 102 -21.07 -1.06 17.10
C THR A 102 -19.99 -0.01 17.34
N ALA A 103 -19.66 0.23 18.61
CA ALA A 103 -18.64 1.21 18.96
C ALA A 103 -17.23 0.72 18.59
N LEU A 104 -16.98 -0.60 18.69
CA LEU A 104 -15.78 -1.23 18.17
C LEU A 104 -15.66 -1.05 16.64
N ILE A 105 -16.75 -1.25 15.88
CA ILE A 105 -16.77 -1.01 14.43
C ILE A 105 -16.46 0.44 14.09
N ILE A 106 -17.03 1.41 14.82
CA ILE A 106 -16.73 2.84 14.64
C ILE A 106 -15.24 3.12 14.89
N GLY A 107 -14.67 2.55 15.96
CA GLY A 107 -13.23 2.63 16.23
C GLY A 107 -12.39 2.06 15.07
N ARG A 108 -12.82 0.94 14.48
CA ARG A 108 -12.16 0.35 13.29
C ARG A 108 -12.20 1.27 12.08
N VAL A 109 -13.31 1.97 11.85
CA VAL A 109 -13.42 2.97 10.76
C VAL A 109 -12.43 4.10 10.99
N VAL A 110 -12.37 4.66 12.21
CA VAL A 110 -11.43 5.74 12.57
C VAL A 110 -9.97 5.29 12.41
N ALA A 111 -9.64 4.09 12.90
CA ALA A 111 -8.32 3.49 12.72
C ALA A 111 -8.00 3.28 11.23
N GLY A 112 -8.97 2.86 10.41
CA GLY A 112 -8.79 2.73 8.96
C GLY A 112 -8.49 4.05 8.26
N ILE A 113 -9.13 5.15 8.68
CA ILE A 113 -8.88 6.49 8.15
C ILE A 113 -7.45 6.93 8.45
N GLY A 114 -7.00 6.84 9.71
CA GLY A 114 -5.62 7.21 10.09
C GLY A 114 -4.58 6.28 9.49
N GLY A 115 -4.85 4.97 9.48
CA GLY A 115 -3.97 3.93 8.95
C GLY A 115 -3.74 4.07 7.45
N SER A 116 -4.77 4.39 6.66
CA SER A 116 -4.61 4.67 5.24
C SER A 116 -3.78 5.93 4.96
N GLY A 117 -3.88 6.96 5.80
CA GLY A 117 -3.04 8.14 5.71
C GLY A 117 -1.57 7.85 6.04
N MET A 118 -1.30 6.98 7.02
CA MET A 118 0.06 6.50 7.33
C MET A 118 0.64 5.67 6.19
N TYR A 119 -0.16 4.74 5.65
CA TYR A 119 0.21 3.86 4.54
C TYR A 119 0.50 4.67 3.27
N SER A 120 -0.34 5.67 2.96
CA SER A 120 -0.14 6.58 1.82
C SER A 120 1.17 7.34 1.90
N ALA A 121 1.58 7.81 3.09
CA ALA A 121 2.83 8.54 3.26
C ALA A 121 4.07 7.66 3.09
N GLN A 122 3.98 6.38 3.47
CA GLN A 122 5.07 5.41 3.39
C GLN A 122 5.21 4.86 1.97
N ASP A 123 4.08 4.57 1.32
CA ASP A 123 4.02 3.84 0.06
C ASP A 123 3.69 4.73 -1.15
N LEU A 124 3.72 6.06 -1.01
CA LEU A 124 3.38 6.99 -2.09
C LEU A 124 4.11 6.69 -3.40
N GLY A 125 5.39 6.28 -3.30
CA GLY A 125 6.20 5.86 -4.43
C GLY A 125 5.68 4.59 -5.12
N MET A 126 5.22 3.60 -4.36
CA MET A 126 4.63 2.36 -4.89
C MET A 126 3.24 2.62 -5.50
N ILE A 127 2.42 3.49 -4.89
CA ILE A 127 1.10 3.86 -5.41
C ILE A 127 1.22 4.58 -6.75
N LEU A 128 2.15 5.53 -6.87
CA LEU A 128 2.44 6.22 -8.13
C LEU A 128 2.91 5.24 -9.22
N PHE A 129 3.79 4.31 -8.86
CA PHE A 129 4.24 3.26 -9.77
C PHE A 129 3.09 2.37 -10.25
N LEU A 130 2.20 1.94 -9.33
CA LEU A 130 1.02 1.15 -9.68
C LEU A 130 0.06 1.92 -10.59
N ALA A 131 -0.16 3.21 -10.32
CA ALA A 131 -1.00 4.07 -11.16
C ALA A 131 -0.42 4.26 -12.58
N ILE A 132 0.90 4.46 -12.69
CA ILE A 132 1.60 4.53 -13.97
C ILE A 132 1.50 3.19 -14.70
N SER A 133 1.73 2.07 -14.00
CA SER A 133 1.64 0.73 -14.56
C SER A 133 0.23 0.39 -15.07
N GLY A 134 -0.82 0.75 -14.32
CA GLY A 134 -2.21 0.55 -14.74
C GLY A 134 -2.58 1.39 -15.96
N SER A 135 -2.13 2.65 -15.99
CA SER A 135 -2.32 3.54 -17.16
C SER A 135 -1.55 3.02 -18.39
N LEU A 136 -0.34 2.51 -18.19
CA LEU A 136 0.47 1.91 -19.25
C LEU A 136 -0.19 0.67 -19.83
N PHE A 137 -0.72 -0.22 -18.98
CA PHE A 137 -1.47 -1.38 -19.44
C PHE A 137 -2.65 -0.98 -20.31
N HIS A 138 -3.46 -0.04 -19.83
CA HIS A 138 -4.63 0.42 -20.58
C HIS A 138 -4.22 0.96 -21.96
N ASN A 139 -3.19 1.80 -22.03
CA ASN A 139 -2.73 2.38 -23.29
C ASN A 139 -2.14 1.33 -24.25
N VAL A 140 -1.34 0.39 -23.74
CA VAL A 140 -0.74 -0.69 -24.54
C VAL A 140 -1.80 -1.69 -25.01
N ALA A 141 -2.80 -1.99 -24.17
CA ALA A 141 -3.90 -2.87 -24.52
C ALA A 141 -4.78 -2.26 -25.63
N VAL A 142 -5.10 -0.96 -25.54
CA VAL A 142 -5.85 -0.25 -26.59
C VAL A 142 -5.09 -0.27 -27.92
N ASP A 143 -3.80 0.02 -27.93
CA ASP A 143 -2.97 0.01 -29.16
C ASP A 143 -2.91 -1.40 -29.81
N LYS A 144 -2.71 -2.44 -29.00
CA LYS A 144 -2.66 -3.82 -29.49
C LYS A 144 -4.01 -4.31 -30.02
N PHE A 145 -5.11 -3.98 -29.33
CA PHE A 145 -6.44 -4.35 -29.79
C PHE A 145 -6.91 -3.56 -31.00
N GLY A 146 -6.58 -2.27 -31.10
CA GLY A 146 -6.86 -1.49 -32.31
C GLY A 146 -6.17 -2.05 -33.55
N LYS A 147 -4.98 -2.63 -33.39
CA LYS A 147 -4.27 -3.35 -34.47
C LYS A 147 -4.89 -4.71 -34.81
N ALA A 148 -5.43 -5.41 -33.82
CA ALA A 148 -6.04 -6.73 -33.99
C ALA A 148 -7.49 -6.70 -34.48
N LEU A 149 -8.22 -5.60 -34.20
CA LEU A 149 -9.64 -5.42 -34.50
C LEU A 149 -9.88 -4.03 -35.15
N PRO A 150 -9.52 -3.85 -36.43
CA PRO A 150 -9.58 -2.55 -37.11
C PRO A 150 -11.01 -2.02 -37.33
N ASP A 151 -12.04 -2.86 -37.19
CA ASP A 151 -13.45 -2.48 -37.37
C ASP A 151 -14.08 -1.85 -36.13
N PHE A 152 -13.42 -1.88 -34.96
CA PHE A 152 -13.94 -1.33 -33.70
C PHE A 152 -13.37 0.07 -33.41
N SER A 153 -14.20 0.98 -32.91
CA SER A 153 -13.75 2.32 -32.50
C SER A 153 -12.87 2.25 -31.25
N GLU A 154 -11.82 3.08 -31.15
CA GLU A 154 -10.94 3.16 -29.96
C GLU A 154 -11.72 3.36 -28.64
N LYS A 155 -12.86 4.07 -28.69
CA LYS A 155 -13.76 4.25 -27.53
C LYS A 155 -14.47 2.97 -27.13
N GLU A 156 -14.86 2.15 -28.10
CA GLU A 156 -15.48 0.84 -27.84
C GLU A 156 -14.43 -0.10 -27.25
N ILE A 157 -13.23 -0.14 -27.82
CA ILE A 157 -12.09 -0.92 -27.30
C ILE A 157 -11.73 -0.50 -25.87
N GLY A 158 -11.67 0.80 -25.58
CA GLY A 158 -11.42 1.32 -24.23
C GLY A 158 -12.50 0.91 -23.23
N ASN A 159 -13.78 0.97 -23.62
CA ASN A 159 -14.88 0.49 -22.78
C ASN A 159 -14.83 -1.03 -22.57
N LEU A 160 -14.44 -1.81 -23.59
CA LEU A 160 -14.28 -3.27 -23.49
C LEU A 160 -13.14 -3.67 -22.54
N ILE A 161 -12.08 -2.86 -22.41
CA ILE A 161 -10.98 -3.07 -21.46
C ILE A 161 -11.39 -2.66 -20.04
N ALA A 162 -12.20 -1.60 -19.90
CA ALA A 162 -12.64 -1.07 -18.61
C ALA A 162 -13.84 -1.83 -18.00
N GLU A 163 -14.70 -2.45 -18.81
CA GLU A 163 -15.84 -3.25 -18.33
C GLU A 163 -15.41 -4.67 -17.93
N SER A 164 -15.52 -4.99 -16.64
CA SER A 164 -15.27 -6.31 -16.10
C SER A 164 -16.16 -7.39 -16.76
N SER A 165 -15.55 -8.19 -17.63
CA SER A 165 -15.83 -9.60 -17.99
C SER A 165 -17.24 -10.06 -18.39
N SER A 166 -18.30 -9.23 -18.38
CA SER A 166 -19.68 -9.72 -18.58
C SER A 166 -20.22 -9.50 -20.00
N LYS A 167 -20.19 -8.26 -20.52
CA LYS A 167 -20.84 -7.92 -21.80
C LYS A 167 -19.89 -7.96 -22.99
N ALA A 168 -18.64 -7.52 -22.79
CA ALA A 168 -17.57 -7.54 -23.78
C ALA A 168 -17.29 -8.94 -24.35
N SER A 169 -17.15 -9.93 -23.45
CA SER A 169 -16.92 -11.33 -23.84
C SER A 169 -18.13 -11.96 -24.53
N GLN A 170 -19.33 -11.40 -24.39
CA GLN A 170 -20.52 -11.88 -25.11
C GLN A 170 -20.70 -11.21 -26.49
N ALA A 171 -20.16 -10.01 -26.68
CA ALA A 171 -20.22 -9.27 -27.95
C ALA A 171 -19.21 -9.76 -29.00
N LEU A 172 -18.13 -10.40 -28.59
CA LEU A 172 -17.06 -10.91 -29.48
C LEU A 172 -17.36 -12.33 -29.97
N SER A 173 -17.25 -12.55 -31.29
CA SER A 173 -17.35 -13.86 -31.93
C SER A 173 -16.19 -14.78 -31.52
N GLY A 174 -16.36 -16.11 -31.69
CA GLY A 174 -15.36 -17.11 -31.28
C GLY A 174 -13.96 -16.87 -31.87
N THR A 175 -13.89 -16.32 -33.08
CA THR A 175 -12.64 -16.04 -33.81
C THR A 175 -11.88 -14.83 -33.24
N GLU A 176 -12.60 -13.79 -32.81
CA GLU A 176 -12.01 -12.56 -32.25
C GLU A 176 -11.42 -12.81 -30.86
N LYS A 177 -12.05 -13.69 -30.07
CA LYS A 177 -11.52 -14.13 -28.77
C LYS A 177 -10.17 -14.84 -28.90
N THR A 178 -10.00 -15.68 -29.93
CA THR A 178 -8.73 -16.36 -30.20
C THR A 178 -7.62 -15.40 -30.64
N LEU A 179 -7.95 -14.28 -31.29
CA LEU A 179 -6.98 -13.23 -31.63
C LEU A 179 -6.62 -12.34 -30.42
N MET A 180 -7.57 -12.02 -29.54
CA MET A 180 -7.32 -11.14 -28.39
C MET A 180 -6.50 -11.79 -27.27
N THR A 181 -6.67 -13.11 -27.07
CA THR A 181 -6.01 -13.85 -25.98
C THR A 181 -4.47 -13.69 -25.94
N PRO A 182 -3.73 -13.88 -27.04
CA PRO A 182 -2.27 -13.65 -27.05
C PRO A 182 -1.88 -12.19 -26.86
N GLU A 183 -2.70 -11.24 -27.31
CA GLU A 183 -2.43 -9.80 -27.13
C GLU A 183 -2.60 -9.35 -25.67
N ILE A 184 -3.61 -9.87 -24.96
CA ILE A 184 -3.75 -9.68 -23.50
C ILE A 184 -2.53 -10.22 -22.78
N ALA A 185 -2.12 -11.45 -23.10
CA ALA A 185 -0.96 -12.09 -22.49
C ALA A 185 0.33 -11.29 -22.73
N SER A 186 0.50 -10.73 -23.94
CA SER A 186 1.62 -9.86 -24.30
C SER A 186 1.61 -8.53 -23.52
N ALA A 187 0.45 -7.88 -23.42
CA ALA A 187 0.28 -6.65 -22.63
C ALA A 187 0.58 -6.90 -21.14
N MET A 188 0.10 -8.01 -20.58
CA MET A 188 0.42 -8.42 -19.21
C MET A 188 1.93 -8.67 -19.03
N THR A 189 2.58 -9.40 -19.95
CA THR A 189 4.02 -9.69 -19.87
C THR A 189 4.87 -8.42 -19.85
N THR A 190 4.46 -7.38 -20.58
CA THR A 190 5.14 -6.07 -20.60
C THR A 190 5.09 -5.37 -19.23
N ILE A 191 3.97 -5.47 -18.52
CA ILE A 191 3.84 -4.93 -17.15
C ILE A 191 4.75 -5.68 -16.19
N TRP A 192 4.72 -7.01 -16.24
CA TRP A 192 5.50 -7.85 -15.33
C TRP A 192 7.00 -7.60 -15.50
N ALA A 193 7.47 -7.36 -16.73
CA ALA A 193 8.85 -6.97 -16.99
C ALA A 193 9.23 -5.62 -16.33
N PHE A 194 8.36 -4.62 -16.41
CA PHE A 194 8.53 -3.34 -15.71
C PHE A 194 8.59 -3.53 -14.19
N PHE A 195 7.72 -4.38 -13.64
CA PHE A 195 7.68 -4.69 -12.22
C PHE A 195 8.98 -5.37 -11.75
N LEU A 196 9.50 -6.33 -12.53
CA LEU A 196 10.76 -7.01 -12.24
C LEU A 196 11.96 -6.04 -12.25
N ALA A 197 11.98 -5.12 -13.22
CA ALA A 197 13.04 -4.11 -13.32
C ALA A 197 13.01 -3.13 -12.13
N ALA A 198 11.83 -2.69 -11.70
CA ALA A 198 11.67 -1.84 -10.52
C ALA A 198 12.09 -2.57 -9.23
N ALA A 199 11.73 -3.85 -9.09
CA ALA A 199 12.16 -4.68 -7.97
C ALA A 199 13.69 -4.83 -7.95
N ALA A 200 14.32 -5.10 -9.09
CA ALA A 200 15.78 -5.16 -9.21
C ALA A 200 16.45 -3.83 -8.80
N LEU A 201 15.90 -2.70 -9.24
CA LEU A 201 16.38 -1.38 -8.85
C LEU A 201 16.26 -1.14 -7.34
N SER A 202 15.16 -1.54 -6.71
CA SER A 202 15.00 -1.43 -5.25
C SER A 202 16.03 -2.26 -4.49
N VAL A 203 16.36 -3.46 -4.98
CA VAL A 203 17.41 -4.30 -4.40
C VAL A 203 18.76 -3.59 -4.53
N LEU A 204 19.09 -3.05 -5.71
CA LEU A 204 20.34 -2.32 -5.94
C LEU A 204 20.47 -1.07 -5.06
N CYS A 205 19.39 -0.31 -4.90
CA CYS A 205 19.37 0.87 -4.02
C CYS A 205 19.47 0.50 -2.52
N SER A 206 19.17 -0.74 -2.13
CA SER A 206 19.29 -1.22 -0.75
C SER A 206 20.70 -1.73 -0.41
N LEU A 207 21.55 -2.02 -1.40
CA LEU A 207 22.92 -2.53 -1.17
C LEU A 207 23.83 -1.57 -0.36
N PRO A 208 23.81 -0.24 -0.56
CA PRO A 208 24.61 0.69 0.24
C PRO A 208 24.16 0.81 1.71
N LEU A 209 22.94 0.36 2.04
CA LEU A 209 22.48 0.27 3.42
C LEU A 209 23.13 -0.91 4.14
N LEU A 210 23.30 -2.04 3.46
CA LEU A 210 23.95 -3.24 4.00
C LEU A 210 25.43 -3.01 4.34
N SER A 211 26.16 -2.27 3.49
CA SER A 211 27.57 -1.94 3.78
C SER A 211 27.71 -1.03 5.00
N ARG A 212 26.81 -0.05 5.18
CA ARG A 212 26.81 0.82 6.35
C ARG A 212 26.43 0.11 7.64
N PHE A 213 25.57 -0.90 7.59
CA PHE A 213 25.30 -1.76 8.76
C PHE A 213 26.54 -2.55 9.15
N ALA A 214 27.27 -3.12 8.20
CA ALA A 214 28.53 -3.82 8.46
C ALA A 214 29.57 -2.90 9.12
N ASP A 215 29.74 -1.68 8.61
CA ASP A 215 30.64 -0.68 9.20
C ASP A 215 30.23 -0.28 10.62
N THR A 216 28.92 -0.14 10.86
CA THR A 216 28.38 0.22 12.19
C THR A 216 28.59 -0.90 13.20
N TRP A 217 28.42 -2.17 12.80
CA TRP A 217 28.70 -3.34 13.66
C TRP A 217 30.18 -3.51 13.97
N VAL A 218 31.08 -3.23 13.00
CA VAL A 218 32.54 -3.22 13.24
C VAL A 218 32.92 -2.12 14.24
N VAL A 219 32.35 -0.92 14.10
CA VAL A 219 32.59 0.19 15.03
C VAL A 219 32.04 -0.12 16.44
N ILE A 220 30.84 -0.69 16.55
CA ILE A 220 30.26 -1.09 17.84
C ILE A 220 31.06 -2.23 18.48
N GLY A 221 31.48 -3.23 17.71
CA GLY A 221 32.34 -4.32 18.17
C GLY A 221 33.70 -3.83 18.68
N SER A 222 34.31 -2.85 18.00
CA SER A 222 35.58 -2.24 18.43
C SER A 222 35.46 -1.44 19.74
N LYS A 223 34.28 -0.89 20.04
CA LYS A 223 34.03 -0.14 21.29
C LYS A 223 33.63 -1.02 22.46
N LEU A 224 33.08 -2.21 22.21
CA LEU A 224 32.70 -3.17 23.25
C LEU A 224 33.83 -4.15 23.61
N GLY A 225 34.83 -4.33 22.75
CA GLY A 225 36.02 -5.17 23.01
C GLY A 225 37.13 -4.51 23.84
N GLY A 226 36.86 -3.37 24.48
CA GLY A 226 37.83 -2.59 25.25
C GLY A 226 37.43 -2.39 26.71
N ILE A 227 36.86 -3.40 27.35
CA ILE A 227 36.74 -3.47 28.82
C ILE A 227 37.83 -4.45 29.29
N PRO A 228 38.75 -4.03 30.17
CA PRO A 228 39.81 -4.89 30.70
C PRO A 228 39.26 -6.14 31.41
#